data_AF-A0AAP0YSI4-F1
#
_entry.id   AF-A0AAP0YSI4-F1
#
_cell.length_a   1.000
_cell.length_b   1.000
_cell.length_c   1.000
_cell.angle_alpha   90.00
_cell.angle_beta   90.00
_cell.angle_gamma   90.00
#
_symmetry.space_group_name_H-M   'P 1'
#
loop_
_entity.id
_entity.type
_entity.pdbx_description
1 polymer ?
#
loop_
_entity_poly.entity_id
_entity_poly.type
_entity_poly.pdbx_seq_one_letter_code
_entity_poly.pdbx_strand_id
1 'polypeptide(L)'
;MSHKDKPAVAQQLSEVFPLEDNEMKSFEGYEEFITFVEKWERKYPALRKYKAERNSAYFTYMDFPAQVQRCIYTTNWIERLNRKYKRTINMRTSMPSEKSVIFLLAAVAMEETKTTYGRRIYQFKSWKEKNKKAVEVQRKER
;
A
#
# COMPACT_ATOMS: atom_id res chain seq x y z
N MET A 1 1.74 -18.86 -13.57
CA MET A 1 0.29 -18.98 -13.31
C MET A 1 -0.44 -19.01 -14.65
N SER A 2 -1.32 -20.00 -14.87
CA SER A 2 -2.05 -20.20 -16.12
C SER A 2 -3.12 -19.12 -16.35
N HIS A 3 -3.36 -18.72 -17.60
CA HIS A 3 -4.35 -17.69 -17.95
C HIS A 3 -5.77 -18.03 -17.48
N LYS A 4 -6.13 -19.33 -17.49
CA LYS A 4 -7.44 -19.81 -17.05
C LYS A 4 -7.69 -19.61 -15.56
N ASP A 5 -6.64 -19.66 -14.74
CA ASP A 5 -6.77 -19.56 -13.28
C ASP A 5 -6.66 -18.12 -12.77
N LYS A 6 -6.06 -17.21 -13.56
CA LYS A 6 -5.91 -15.79 -13.19
C LYS A 6 -7.20 -15.14 -12.67
N PRO A 7 -8.38 -15.27 -13.31
CA PRO A 7 -9.59 -14.63 -12.81
C PRO A 7 -10.03 -15.18 -11.45
N ALA A 8 -10.01 -16.50 -11.27
CA ALA A 8 -10.39 -17.14 -10.02
C ALA A 8 -9.42 -16.79 -8.87
N VAL A 9 -8.12 -16.75 -9.16
CA VAL A 9 -7.10 -16.33 -8.20
C VAL A 9 -7.27 -14.85 -7.84
N ALA A 10 -7.53 -13.98 -8.83
CA ALA A 10 -7.71 -12.55 -8.58
C ALA A 10 -8.93 -12.28 -7.71
N GLN A 11 -10.04 -12.97 -7.94
CA GLN A 11 -11.25 -12.86 -7.12
C GLN A 11 -10.98 -13.29 -5.67
N GLN A 12 -10.39 -14.46 -5.45
CA GLN A 12 -10.06 -14.92 -4.09
C GLN A 12 -9.06 -14.00 -3.40
N LEU A 13 -8.10 -13.44 -4.14
CA LEU A 13 -7.17 -12.47 -3.59
C LEU A 13 -7.90 -11.19 -3.15
N SER A 14 -8.91 -10.72 -3.90
CA SER A 14 -9.70 -9.56 -3.48
C SER A 14 -10.60 -9.83 -2.27
N GLU A 15 -11.01 -11.09 -2.07
CA GLU A 15 -11.77 -11.52 -0.89
C GLU A 15 -10.89 -11.54 0.36
N VAL A 16 -9.65 -12.05 0.25
CA VAL A 16 -8.67 -12.09 1.36
C VAL A 16 -8.14 -10.71 1.76
N PHE A 17 -8.15 -9.75 0.84
CA PHE A 17 -7.73 -8.37 1.09
C PHE A 17 -8.92 -7.41 0.97
N PRO A 18 -9.91 -7.49 1.88
CA PRO A 18 -11.03 -6.57 1.86
C PRO A 18 -10.54 -5.14 2.06
N LEU A 19 -11.29 -4.22 1.46
CA LEU A 19 -11.11 -2.79 1.57
C LEU A 19 -12.29 -2.20 2.31
N GLU A 20 -12.03 -1.33 3.29
CA GLU A 20 -13.06 -0.58 4.02
C GLU A 20 -13.92 -1.42 4.97
N ASP A 21 -13.60 -2.70 5.16
CA ASP A 21 -14.15 -3.52 6.23
C ASP A 21 -13.41 -3.21 7.55
N ASN A 22 -14.17 -2.91 8.60
CA ASN A 22 -13.63 -2.65 9.94
C ASN A 22 -13.76 -3.87 10.85
N GLU A 23 -14.37 -4.97 10.38
CA GLU A 23 -14.64 -6.15 11.20
C GLU A 23 -13.46 -7.12 11.18
N MET A 24 -12.88 -7.37 10.00
CA MET A 24 -11.73 -8.27 9.86
C MET A 24 -10.45 -7.65 10.43
N LYS A 25 -9.86 -8.33 11.41
CA LYS A 25 -8.57 -7.93 12.01
C LYS A 25 -7.39 -8.51 11.23
N SER A 26 -6.21 -7.93 11.44
CA SER A 26 -4.97 -8.37 10.77
C SER A 26 -4.66 -9.86 10.94
N PHE A 27 -4.98 -10.44 12.10
CA PHE A 27 -4.78 -11.88 12.36
C PHE A 27 -5.68 -12.76 11.50
N GLU A 28 -6.99 -12.46 11.45
CA GLU A 28 -7.99 -13.23 10.69
C GLU A 28 -7.71 -13.18 9.19
N GLY A 29 -7.37 -12.00 8.66
CA GLY A 29 -6.99 -11.86 7.25
C GLY A 29 -5.75 -12.68 6.89
N TYR A 30 -4.78 -12.79 7.81
CA TYR A 30 -3.61 -13.63 7.59
C TYR A 30 -3.95 -15.13 7.59
N GLU A 31 -4.84 -15.59 8.48
CA GLU A 31 -5.32 -16.97 8.48
C GLU A 31 -6.03 -17.31 7.17
N GLU A 32 -6.95 -16.46 6.69
CA GLU A 32 -7.60 -16.65 5.40
C GLU A 32 -6.59 -16.70 4.25
N PHE A 33 -5.57 -15.84 4.29
CA PHE A 33 -4.50 -15.88 3.29
C PHE A 33 -3.70 -17.18 3.31
N ILE A 34 -3.45 -17.77 4.49
CA ILE A 34 -2.82 -19.09 4.58
C ILE A 34 -3.70 -20.14 3.90
N THR A 35 -5.02 -20.14 4.13
CA THR A 35 -5.94 -21.09 3.47
C THR A 35 -5.93 -20.92 1.94
N PHE A 36 -5.87 -19.67 1.46
CA PHE A 36 -5.69 -19.36 0.06
C PHE A 36 -4.38 -19.93 -0.51
N VAL A 37 -3.26 -19.76 0.21
CA VAL A 37 -1.97 -20.29 -0.22
C VAL A 37 -2.00 -21.82 -0.25
N GLU A 38 -2.59 -22.48 0.74
CA GLU A 38 -2.75 -23.95 0.80
C GLU A 38 -3.53 -24.51 -0.38
N LYS A 39 -4.59 -23.83 -0.79
CA LYS A 39 -5.40 -24.22 -1.95
C LYS A 39 -4.59 -24.20 -3.24
N TRP A 40 -3.77 -23.16 -3.44
CA TRP A 40 -3.07 -22.92 -4.70
C TRP A 40 -1.63 -23.43 -4.72
N GLU A 41 -1.00 -23.72 -3.59
CA GLU A 41 0.41 -24.16 -3.55
C GLU A 41 0.66 -25.47 -4.29
N ARG A 42 -0.35 -26.36 -4.33
CA ARG A 42 -0.26 -27.63 -5.09
C ARG A 42 -0.02 -27.39 -6.58
N LYS A 43 -0.68 -26.38 -7.15
CA LYS A 43 -0.57 -26.01 -8.57
C LYS A 43 0.53 -24.99 -8.81
N TYR A 44 0.80 -24.14 -7.81
CA TYR A 44 1.76 -23.05 -7.86
C TYR A 44 2.69 -23.07 -6.63
N PRO A 45 3.72 -23.94 -6.61
CA PRO A 45 4.59 -24.11 -5.44
C PRO A 45 5.30 -22.83 -4.98
N ALA A 46 5.50 -21.87 -5.89
CA ALA A 46 6.07 -20.56 -5.59
C ALA A 46 5.25 -19.74 -4.58
N LEU A 47 3.97 -20.08 -4.36
CA LEU A 47 3.13 -19.42 -3.36
C LEU A 47 3.50 -19.81 -1.93
N ARG A 48 4.14 -20.96 -1.72
CA ARG A 48 4.53 -21.46 -0.39
C ARG A 48 5.40 -20.48 0.39
N LYS A 49 6.22 -19.68 -0.30
CA LYS A 49 7.05 -18.63 0.32
C LYS A 49 6.25 -17.58 1.09
N TYR A 50 4.96 -17.41 0.74
CA TYR A 50 4.09 -16.44 1.37
C TYR A 50 3.58 -16.89 2.75
N LYS A 51 3.74 -18.16 3.11
CA LYS A 51 3.48 -18.67 4.47
C LYS A 51 4.54 -18.26 5.50
N ALA A 52 5.63 -17.59 5.10
CA ALA A 52 6.62 -17.12 6.06
C ALA A 52 5.98 -16.15 7.06
N GLU A 53 6.35 -16.26 8.33
CA GLU A 53 5.79 -15.48 9.44
C GLU A 53 5.92 -13.97 9.21
N ARG A 54 7.01 -13.52 8.58
CA ARG A 54 7.22 -12.12 8.18
C ARG A 54 6.06 -11.54 7.37
N ASN A 55 5.36 -12.36 6.60
CA ASN A 55 4.28 -11.90 5.72
C ASN A 55 2.98 -11.60 6.48
N SER A 56 2.87 -12.00 7.75
CA SER A 56 1.79 -11.53 8.64
C SER A 56 1.78 -10.01 8.74
N ALA A 57 2.95 -9.38 8.67
CA ALA A 57 3.10 -7.92 8.67
C ALA A 57 2.40 -7.24 7.47
N TYR A 58 2.07 -7.95 6.40
CA TYR A 58 1.29 -7.36 5.31
C TYR A 58 -0.16 -7.10 5.68
N PHE A 59 -0.69 -7.75 6.71
CA PHE A 59 -2.08 -7.62 7.14
C PHE A 59 -2.29 -6.52 8.19
N THR A 60 -1.21 -5.94 8.73
CA THR A 60 -1.32 -4.85 9.72
C THR A 60 -2.06 -3.62 9.20
N TYR A 61 -2.21 -3.47 7.88
CA TYR A 61 -2.98 -2.37 7.31
C TYR A 61 -4.48 -2.46 7.67
N MET A 62 -5.01 -3.67 7.91
CA MET A 62 -6.42 -3.89 8.25
C MET A 62 -6.78 -3.22 9.58
N ASP A 63 -5.83 -3.15 10.51
CA ASP A 63 -6.04 -2.52 11.83
C ASP A 63 -6.13 -0.99 11.75
N PHE A 64 -5.85 -0.38 10.58
CA PHE A 64 -6.01 1.05 10.38
C PHE A 64 -7.45 1.42 9.99
N PRO A 65 -7.90 2.66 10.24
CA PRO A 65 -9.20 3.12 9.77
C PRO A 65 -9.33 3.01 8.24
N ALA A 66 -10.54 2.73 7.74
CA ALA A 66 -10.85 2.62 6.31
C ALA A 66 -10.34 3.78 5.42
N GLN A 67 -10.20 4.99 5.96
CA GLN A 67 -9.62 6.12 5.21
C GLN A 67 -8.12 5.92 4.92
N VAL A 68 -7.39 5.32 5.86
CA VAL A 68 -5.95 5.06 5.77
C VAL A 68 -5.69 3.79 4.97
N GLN A 69 -6.51 2.75 5.15
CA GLN A 69 -6.44 1.51 4.37
C GLN A 69 -6.43 1.80 2.86
N ARG A 70 -7.36 2.64 2.39
CA ARG A 70 -7.41 3.09 0.99
C ARG A 70 -6.11 3.73 0.52
N CYS A 71 -5.50 4.57 1.35
CA CYS A 71 -4.23 5.22 1.01
C CYS A 71 -3.08 4.21 0.94
N ILE A 72 -3.06 3.18 1.79
CA ILE A 72 -2.04 2.13 1.80
C ILE A 72 -2.21 1.19 0.60
N TYR A 73 -3.44 0.80 0.30
CA TYR A 73 -3.76 -0.15 -0.77
C TYR A 73 -3.40 0.40 -2.16
N THR A 74 -3.59 1.70 -2.40
CA THR A 74 -3.26 2.29 -3.70
C THR A 74 -1.78 2.66 -3.83
N THR A 75 -1.10 2.11 -4.82
CA THR A 75 0.28 2.50 -5.20
C THR A 75 0.33 3.71 -6.15
N ASN A 76 -0.83 4.28 -6.49
CA ASN A 76 -0.96 5.37 -7.48
C ASN A 76 -0.02 6.56 -7.22
N TRP A 77 0.21 6.93 -5.96
CA TRP A 77 1.03 8.09 -5.64
C TRP A 77 2.51 7.84 -5.86
N ILE A 78 3.02 6.69 -5.41
CA ILE A 78 4.42 6.31 -5.62
C ILE A 78 4.68 5.97 -7.09
N GLU A 79 3.73 5.34 -7.78
CA GLU A 79 3.81 5.08 -9.22
C GLU A 79 3.84 6.37 -10.03
N ARG A 80 3.02 7.36 -9.67
CA ARG A 80 3.02 8.68 -10.32
C ARG A 80 4.38 9.36 -10.15
N LEU A 81 4.96 9.35 -8.95
CA LEU A 81 6.28 9.90 -8.68
C LEU A 81 7.35 9.17 -9.49
N ASN A 82 7.36 7.84 -9.44
CA ASN A 82 8.31 7.00 -10.17
C ASN A 82 8.20 7.21 -11.68
N ARG A 83 6.99 7.43 -12.22
CA ARG A 83 6.79 7.75 -13.63
C ARG A 83 7.46 9.07 -14.01
N LYS A 84 7.36 10.08 -13.14
CA LYS A 84 8.03 11.38 -13.35
C LYS A 84 9.55 11.26 -13.28
N TYR A 85 10.08 10.54 -12.29
CA TYR A 85 11.51 10.24 -12.21
C TYR A 85 12.02 9.50 -13.45
N LYS A 86 11.34 8.43 -13.87
CA LYS A 86 11.69 7.69 -15.10
C LYS A 86 11.67 8.58 -16.34
N ARG A 87 10.65 9.43 -16.49
CA ARG A 87 10.59 10.38 -17.62
C ARG A 87 11.79 11.31 -17.61
N THR A 88 12.12 11.91 -16.47
CA THR A 88 13.22 12.86 -16.34
C THR A 88 14.59 12.22 -16.59
N ILE A 89 14.81 10.99 -16.12
CA ILE A 89 16.04 10.23 -16.38
C ILE A 89 16.10 9.81 -17.84
N ASN A 90 15.03 9.22 -18.39
CA ASN A 90 15.06 8.67 -19.76
C ASN A 90 15.26 9.74 -20.85
N MET A 91 14.90 11.00 -20.58
CA MET A 91 15.22 12.12 -21.49
C MET A 91 16.72 12.44 -21.54
N ARG A 92 17.51 11.99 -20.56
CA ARG A 92 18.95 12.21 -20.47
C ARG A 92 19.67 10.87 -20.68
N THR A 93 20.22 10.67 -21.88
CA THR A 93 20.90 9.42 -22.27
C THR A 93 22.04 9.04 -21.32
N SER A 94 22.77 10.03 -20.80
CA SER A 94 23.86 9.82 -19.84
C SER A 94 23.90 10.96 -18.82
N MET A 95 24.43 10.64 -17.62
CA MET A 95 24.56 11.57 -16.52
C MET A 95 26.04 11.67 -16.11
N PRO A 96 26.55 12.88 -15.80
CA PRO A 96 27.98 13.10 -15.57
C PRO A 96 28.50 12.52 -14.24
N SER A 97 27.63 12.30 -13.24
CA SER A 97 28.00 11.67 -11.96
C SER A 97 26.76 11.22 -11.18
N GLU A 98 26.95 10.36 -10.17
CA GLU A 98 25.87 9.97 -9.25
C GLU A 98 25.23 11.17 -8.53
N LYS A 99 26.04 12.15 -8.13
CA LYS A 99 25.56 13.39 -7.50
C LYS A 99 24.61 14.16 -8.41
N SER A 100 24.88 14.17 -9.71
CA SER A 100 24.00 14.84 -10.69
C SER A 100 22.63 14.16 -10.81
N VAL A 101 22.57 12.83 -10.64
CA VAL A 101 21.31 12.08 -10.62
C VAL A 101 20.50 12.43 -9.38
N ILE A 102 21.13 12.42 -8.20
CA ILE A 102 20.48 12.78 -6.94
C ILE A 102 19.93 14.21 -7.01
N PHE A 103 20.73 15.16 -7.50
CA PHE A 103 20.30 16.55 -7.67
C PHE A 103 19.07 16.68 -8.56
N LEU A 104 19.07 15.98 -9.70
CA LEU A 104 17.95 16.00 -10.65
C LEU A 104 16.68 15.38 -10.05
N LEU A 105 16.80 14.24 -9.38
CA LEU A 105 15.67 13.58 -8.73
C LEU A 105 15.12 14.43 -7.58
N ALA A 106 16.00 15.07 -6.79
CA ALA A 106 15.60 16.01 -5.76
C ALA A 106 14.87 17.22 -6.34
N ALA A 107 15.32 17.76 -7.48
CA ALA A 107 14.63 18.86 -8.16
C ALA A 107 13.20 18.47 -8.57
N VAL A 108 13.00 17.27 -9.15
CA VAL A 108 11.67 16.73 -9.48
C VAL A 108 10.83 16.56 -8.21
N ALA A 109 11.41 16.01 -7.14
CA ALA A 109 10.70 15.83 -5.87
C ALA A 109 10.21 17.17 -5.28
N MET A 110 11.07 18.20 -5.32
CA MET A 110 10.72 19.54 -4.85
C MET A 110 9.61 20.19 -5.69
N GLU A 111 9.64 20.02 -7.01
CA GLU A 111 8.60 20.49 -7.91
C GLU A 111 7.25 19.80 -7.63
N GLU A 112 7.25 18.48 -7.48
CA GLU A 112 6.05 17.70 -7.15
C GLU A 112 5.45 18.11 -5.80
N THR A 113 6.31 18.38 -4.82
CA THR A 113 5.89 18.82 -3.49
C THR A 113 5.17 20.16 -3.55
N LYS A 114 5.66 21.10 -4.38
CA LYS A 114 5.04 22.41 -4.58
C LYS A 114 3.74 22.34 -5.40
N THR A 115 3.64 21.40 -6.33
CA THR A 115 2.53 21.33 -7.30
C THR A 115 1.51 20.25 -6.92
N THR A 116 1.78 18.99 -7.27
CA THR A 116 0.85 17.86 -7.13
C THR A 116 0.54 17.56 -5.67
N TYR A 117 1.55 17.52 -4.81
CA TYR A 117 1.43 17.10 -3.40
C TYR A 117 1.20 18.26 -2.43
N GLY A 118 1.16 19.51 -2.93
CA GLY A 118 0.78 20.66 -2.11
C GLY A 118 -0.70 20.65 -1.71
N ARG A 119 -1.52 19.84 -2.38
CA ARG A 119 -2.96 19.70 -2.06
C ARG A 119 -3.16 18.83 -0.83
N ARG A 120 -4.06 19.27 0.06
CA ARG A 120 -4.44 18.50 1.24
C ARG A 120 -5.13 17.21 0.83
N ILE A 121 -4.71 16.12 1.45
CA ILE A 121 -5.30 14.80 1.25
C ILE A 121 -6.73 14.82 1.81
N TYR A 122 -7.72 14.67 0.93
CA TYR A 122 -9.14 14.77 1.31
C TYR A 122 -9.53 13.73 2.35
N GLN A 123 -9.02 12.50 2.22
CA GLN A 123 -9.27 11.38 3.14
C GLN A 123 -8.89 11.73 4.60
N PHE A 124 -7.93 12.64 4.80
CA PHE A 124 -7.47 13.07 6.12
C PHE A 124 -8.05 14.41 6.58
N LYS A 125 -9.07 14.96 5.91
CA LYS A 125 -9.66 16.27 6.25
C LYS A 125 -10.16 16.34 7.70
N SER A 126 -10.82 15.28 8.19
CA SER A 126 -11.39 15.18 9.55
C SER A 126 -10.49 14.44 10.54
N TRP A 127 -9.26 14.08 10.17
CA TRP A 127 -8.39 13.24 10.99
C TRP A 127 -8.02 13.89 12.34
N LYS A 128 -7.80 15.21 12.35
CA LYS A 128 -7.52 15.97 13.59
C LYS A 128 -8.67 15.90 14.59
N GLU A 129 -9.92 15.94 14.11
CA GLU A 129 -11.12 15.90 14.95
C GLU A 129 -11.35 14.50 15.51
N LYS A 130 -11.13 13.46 14.70
CA LYS A 130 -11.23 12.06 15.13
C LYS A 130 -10.22 11.72 16.23
N ASN A 131 -8.97 12.14 16.07
CA ASN A 131 -7.94 11.90 17.09
C ASN A 131 -8.23 12.63 18.39
N LYS A 132 -8.75 13.87 18.32
CA LYS A 132 -9.13 14.63 19.52
C LYS A 132 -10.23 13.90 20.32
N LYS A 133 -11.26 13.40 19.61
CA LYS A 133 -12.32 12.58 20.23
C LYS A 133 -11.79 11.28 20.82
N ALA A 134 -10.92 10.56 20.10
CA ALA A 134 -10.34 9.31 20.60
C ALA A 134 -9.52 9.51 21.89
N VAL A 135 -8.73 10.59 21.96
CA VAL A 135 -7.95 10.94 23.17
C VAL A 135 -8.86 11.36 24.33
N GLU A 136 -9.95 12.07 24.06
CA GLU A 136 -10.93 12.45 25.09
C GLU A 136 -11.72 11.26 25.65
N VAL A 137 -12.05 10.27 24.82
CA VAL A 137 -12.69 9.01 25.26
C VAL A 137 -11.75 8.21 26.17
N GLN A 138 -10.49 8.02 25.76
CA GLN A 138 -9.48 7.31 26.57
C GLN A 138 -9.16 7.99 27.91
N ARG A 139 -9.35 9.32 28.00
CA ARG A 139 -9.20 10.09 29.25
C ARG A 139 -10.40 9.98 30.18
N LYS A 140 -11.59 9.62 29.68
CA LYS A 140 -12.80 9.45 30.48
C LYS A 140 -12.95 8.02 31.03
N GLU A 141 -12.25 7.06 30.44
CA GLU A 141 -12.23 5.65 30.86
C GLU A 141 -11.11 5.35 31.90
N ARG A 142 -10.34 6.37 32.30
CA ARG A 142 -9.39 6.34 33.42
C ARG A 142 -9.94 7.14 34.58
#